data_AF-A0A838WVS8-F1
#
_entry.id   AF-A0A838WVS8-F1
#
_cell.length_a   1.000
_cell.length_b   1.000
_cell.length_c   1.000
_cell.angle_alpha   90.00
_cell.angle_beta   90.00
_cell.angle_gamma   90.00
#
_symmetry.space_group_name_H-M   'P 1'
#
loop_
_entity.id
_entity.type
_entity.pdbx_description
1 polymer ?
#
loop_
_entity_poly.entity_id
_entity_poly.type
_entity_poly.pdbx_seq_one_letter_code
_entity_poly.pdbx_strand_id
1 'polypeptide(L)'
;MFVRRIKRREAKGSGPLEEGLALLNERLGSSPRAPRESKKASVARLIVKPTSRVARSIYYAPDMDGQAEPGEVVWVTVPSTPPRERSLLIVGREHHDVLGLLISPDKEHATHPDWLDIGSGDWEASGEPCWVRMDKTLLVSETDVHRRGASVPPRRFERVANRLRDGFDWI
;
A
#
# COMPACT_ATOMS: atom_id res chain seq x y z
N MET A 1 -1.81 -60.36 38.60
CA MET A 1 -2.52 -60.72 37.36
C MET A 1 -3.05 -59.41 36.74
N PHE A 2 -2.94 -59.21 35.42
CA PHE A 2 -3.56 -58.07 34.70
C PHE A 2 -5.08 -58.33 34.54
N VAL A 3 -5.98 -57.43 34.15
CA VAL A 3 -5.95 -56.01 33.69
C VAL A 3 -7.11 -55.26 34.41
N ARG A 4 -7.70 -54.08 34.07
CA ARG A 4 -7.66 -53.10 32.96
C ARG A 4 -8.11 -51.73 33.51
N ARG A 5 -7.46 -50.61 33.14
CA ARG A 5 -7.94 -49.24 33.48
C ARG A 5 -8.79 -48.69 32.34
N ILE A 6 -10.09 -48.45 32.58
CA ILE A 6 -10.99 -47.90 31.56
C ILE A 6 -10.65 -46.43 31.29
N LYS A 7 -10.22 -46.10 30.07
CA LYS A 7 -10.16 -44.71 29.60
C LYS A 7 -11.58 -44.24 29.29
N ARG A 8 -12.06 -43.19 29.95
CA ARG A 8 -13.14 -42.36 29.39
C ARG A 8 -12.62 -41.79 28.06
N ARG A 9 -13.42 -41.87 27.00
CA ARG A 9 -13.27 -41.03 25.81
C ARG A 9 -14.17 -39.82 26.02
N GLU A 10 -13.62 -38.63 25.94
CA GLU A 10 -14.43 -37.42 25.76
C GLU A 10 -14.87 -37.38 24.29
N ALA A 11 -16.19 -37.44 24.08
CA ALA A 11 -16.76 -37.24 22.75
C ALA A 11 -16.87 -35.73 22.51
N LYS A 12 -15.95 -35.17 21.71
CA LYS A 12 -16.05 -33.77 21.24
C LYS A 12 -17.18 -33.69 20.22
N GLY A 13 -18.42 -33.57 20.70
CA GLY A 13 -19.58 -33.30 19.86
C GLY A 13 -19.52 -31.88 19.32
N SER A 14 -19.49 -31.75 17.99
CA SER A 14 -19.72 -30.46 17.33
C SER A 14 -21.12 -29.97 17.70
N GLY A 15 -21.19 -28.74 18.20
CA GLY A 15 -22.46 -28.14 18.60
C GLY A 15 -23.28 -27.66 17.39
N PRO A 16 -24.59 -27.42 17.56
CA PRO A 16 -25.46 -26.92 16.48
C PRO A 16 -25.01 -25.57 15.91
N LEU A 17 -24.14 -24.84 16.61
CA LEU A 17 -23.48 -23.63 16.09
C LEU A 17 -22.42 -23.95 15.01
N GLU A 18 -21.62 -25.00 15.17
CA GLU A 18 -20.65 -25.44 14.15
C GLU A 18 -21.38 -25.98 12.90
N GLU A 19 -22.47 -26.73 13.11
CA GLU A 19 -23.33 -27.24 12.04
C GLU A 19 -24.02 -26.11 11.25
N GLY A 20 -24.56 -25.10 11.96
CA GLY A 20 -25.10 -23.90 11.34
C GLY A 20 -24.05 -23.11 10.54
N LEU A 21 -22.83 -22.98 11.05
CA LEU A 21 -21.71 -22.33 10.35
C LEU A 21 -21.26 -23.13 9.12
N ALA A 22 -21.30 -24.46 9.16
CA ALA A 22 -21.00 -25.30 8.00
C ALA A 22 -22.05 -25.11 6.87
N LEU A 23 -23.33 -25.18 7.21
CA LEU A 23 -24.45 -24.99 6.26
C LEU A 23 -24.49 -23.58 5.64
N LEU A 24 -24.04 -22.56 6.39
CA LEU A 24 -23.84 -21.21 5.86
C LEU A 24 -22.67 -21.15 4.87
N ASN A 25 -21.55 -21.79 5.18
CA ASN A 25 -20.38 -21.81 4.29
C ASN A 25 -20.65 -22.55 2.97
N GLU A 26 -21.39 -23.66 2.98
CA GLU A 26 -21.81 -24.33 1.75
C GLU A 26 -22.71 -23.43 0.89
N ARG A 27 -23.72 -22.78 1.50
CA ARG A 27 -24.65 -21.89 0.77
C ARG A 27 -24.00 -20.61 0.23
N LEU A 28 -22.93 -20.14 0.86
CA LEU A 28 -22.15 -18.98 0.41
C LEU A 28 -20.99 -19.37 -0.55
N GLY A 29 -20.82 -20.66 -0.85
CA GLY A 29 -19.71 -21.16 -1.67
C GLY A 29 -18.32 -21.02 -1.02
N SER A 30 -18.28 -20.70 0.28
CA SER A 30 -17.06 -20.45 1.05
C SER A 30 -16.53 -21.74 1.69
N SER A 31 -16.19 -22.72 0.85
CA SER A 31 -15.21 -23.74 1.23
C SER A 31 -13.95 -23.06 1.79
N PRO A 32 -13.20 -23.70 2.73
CA PRO A 32 -11.91 -23.20 3.16
C PRO A 32 -10.94 -23.13 1.98
N ARG A 33 -10.89 -21.97 1.34
CA ARG A 33 -10.06 -21.74 0.16
C ARG A 33 -8.62 -21.92 0.61
N ALA A 34 -7.98 -22.99 0.14
CA ALA A 34 -6.55 -23.22 0.32
C ALA A 34 -5.83 -21.88 0.09
N PRO A 35 -4.98 -21.44 1.05
CA PRO A 35 -4.60 -20.03 1.17
C PRO A 35 -4.16 -19.54 -0.20
N ARG A 36 -4.87 -18.53 -0.73
CA ARG A 36 -4.57 -17.93 -2.03
C ARG A 36 -3.07 -17.70 -2.04
N GLU A 37 -2.34 -18.42 -2.90
CA GLU A 37 -0.96 -18.06 -3.19
C GLU A 37 -1.00 -16.58 -3.52
N SER A 38 -0.36 -15.77 -2.68
CA SER A 38 -0.25 -14.34 -2.94
C SER A 38 0.45 -14.27 -4.28
N LYS A 39 -0.26 -13.77 -5.31
CA LYS A 39 0.30 -13.58 -6.66
C LYS A 39 1.65 -12.92 -6.45
N LYS A 40 2.75 -13.66 -6.69
CA LYS A 40 4.12 -13.18 -6.42
C LYS A 40 4.21 -11.79 -7.01
N ALA A 41 4.34 -10.77 -6.14
CA ALA A 41 4.00 -9.39 -6.49
C ALA A 41 4.69 -9.02 -7.80
N SER A 42 3.90 -8.96 -8.86
CA SER A 42 4.43 -8.96 -10.21
C SER A 42 5.14 -7.63 -10.40
N VAL A 43 6.43 -7.70 -10.75
CA VAL A 43 7.28 -6.52 -10.91
C VAL A 43 6.55 -5.51 -11.78
N ALA A 44 6.20 -4.37 -11.18
CA ALA A 44 5.22 -3.46 -11.72
C ALA A 44 5.73 -2.82 -13.00
N ARG A 45 4.83 -2.61 -13.96
CA ARG A 45 5.13 -1.75 -15.11
C ARG A 45 5.04 -0.31 -14.64
N LEU A 46 6.19 0.34 -14.56
CA LEU A 46 6.29 1.74 -14.18
C LEU A 46 7.17 2.53 -15.14
N ILE A 47 6.85 3.82 -15.28
CA ILE A 47 7.61 4.78 -16.07
C ILE A 47 8.01 5.94 -15.15
N VAL A 48 9.29 6.32 -15.14
CA VAL A 48 9.76 7.48 -14.38
C VAL A 48 9.80 8.69 -15.30
N LYS A 49 9.02 9.74 -15.00
CA LYS A 49 9.03 11.02 -15.71
C LYS A 49 9.58 12.13 -14.79
N PRO A 50 10.28 13.15 -15.30
CA PRO A 50 10.54 14.38 -14.55
C PRO A 50 9.22 15.01 -14.12
N THR A 51 9.12 15.45 -12.87
CA THR A 51 7.83 15.83 -12.25
C THR A 51 7.10 16.98 -12.94
N SER A 52 7.80 17.91 -13.59
CA SER A 52 7.17 18.97 -14.40
C SER A 52 6.59 18.48 -15.73
N ARG A 53 7.11 17.38 -16.31
CA ARG A 53 6.52 16.77 -17.52
C ARG A 53 5.19 16.06 -17.27
N VAL A 54 4.72 16.05 -16.03
CA VAL A 54 3.43 15.50 -15.60
C VAL A 54 2.65 16.46 -14.70
N ALA A 55 3.02 17.75 -14.69
CA ALA A 55 2.30 18.78 -13.97
C ALA A 55 0.80 18.81 -14.32
N ARG A 56 -0.03 19.00 -13.29
CA ARG A 56 -1.49 19.15 -13.36
C ARG A 56 -2.00 19.77 -12.05
N SER A 57 -3.31 19.91 -11.92
CA SER A 57 -3.93 20.34 -10.67
C SER A 57 -3.73 19.31 -9.55
N ILE A 58 -3.32 19.77 -8.36
CA ILE A 58 -3.15 18.95 -7.16
C ILE A 58 -4.09 19.38 -6.03
N TYR A 59 -4.89 18.40 -5.60
CA TYR A 59 -5.83 18.47 -4.49
C TYR A 59 -5.50 17.37 -3.47
N TYR A 60 -6.17 17.39 -2.30
CA TYR A 60 -6.08 16.36 -1.28
C TYR A 60 -7.45 15.73 -1.09
N ALA A 61 -7.61 14.45 -1.43
CA ALA A 61 -8.86 13.70 -1.28
C ALA A 61 -8.61 12.18 -1.18
N PRO A 62 -7.85 11.69 -0.18
CA PRO A 62 -7.66 10.26 0.00
C PRO A 62 -8.98 9.59 0.41
N ASP A 63 -9.50 8.70 -0.44
CA ASP A 63 -10.76 7.98 -0.23
C ASP A 63 -10.57 6.47 -0.48
N MET A 64 -10.67 5.68 0.59
CA MET A 64 -10.46 4.24 0.54
C MET A 64 -11.52 3.48 -0.25
N ASP A 65 -12.74 4.02 -0.39
CA ASP A 65 -13.85 3.32 -1.05
C ASP A 65 -13.79 3.43 -2.59
N GLY A 66 -12.97 4.35 -3.11
CA GLY A 66 -12.76 4.60 -4.54
C GLY A 66 -11.49 3.95 -5.11
N GLN A 67 -10.84 4.67 -6.02
CA GLN A 67 -9.53 4.34 -6.60
C GLN A 67 -8.42 4.96 -5.74
N ALA A 68 -7.13 4.75 -6.08
CA ALA A 68 -6.04 5.35 -5.29
C ALA A 68 -5.90 6.86 -5.60
N GLU A 69 -6.26 7.72 -4.65
CA GLU A 69 -6.42 9.17 -4.84
C GLU A 69 -5.32 10.03 -4.15
N PRO A 70 -5.15 11.31 -4.58
CA PRO A 70 -4.16 12.22 -4.02
C PRO A 70 -4.21 12.37 -2.49
N GLY A 71 -3.09 12.04 -1.84
CA GLY A 71 -2.94 11.98 -0.38
C GLY A 71 -2.74 10.57 0.18
N GLU A 72 -3.13 9.52 -0.56
CA GLU A 72 -2.86 8.14 -0.17
C GLU A 72 -1.39 7.74 -0.33
N VAL A 73 -0.99 6.71 0.43
CA VAL A 73 0.24 5.96 0.17
C VAL A 73 -0.10 4.56 -0.32
N VAL A 74 0.52 4.18 -1.44
CA VAL A 74 0.44 2.84 -2.03
C VAL A 74 1.81 2.19 -2.07
N TRP A 75 1.87 0.87 -2.11
CA TRP A 75 3.10 0.10 -2.22
C TRP A 75 3.20 -0.56 -3.60
N VAL A 76 4.39 -0.55 -4.19
CA VAL A 76 4.68 -1.13 -5.51
C VAL A 76 5.93 -2.00 -5.45
N THR A 77 5.93 -3.13 -6.16
CA THR A 77 7.15 -3.95 -6.34
C THR A 77 7.93 -3.45 -7.55
N VAL A 78 9.03 -2.73 -7.32
CA VAL A 78 9.82 -2.08 -8.38
C VAL A 78 10.79 -3.06 -9.08
N PRO A 79 11.13 -2.84 -10.36
CA PRO A 79 12.17 -3.59 -11.06
C PRO A 79 13.56 -3.29 -10.49
N SER A 80 14.03 -4.17 -9.60
CA SER A 80 15.40 -4.18 -9.07
C SER A 80 15.89 -5.63 -8.91
N THR A 81 17.17 -5.81 -8.55
CA THR A 81 17.75 -7.14 -8.30
C THR A 81 18.29 -7.21 -6.86
N PRO A 82 17.66 -7.97 -5.94
CA PRO A 82 16.33 -8.57 -6.07
C PRO A 82 15.23 -7.49 -6.20
N PRO A 83 14.00 -7.84 -6.65
CA PRO A 83 12.87 -6.92 -6.62
C PRO A 83 12.60 -6.43 -5.20
N ARG A 84 12.16 -5.18 -5.06
CA ARG A 84 11.91 -4.55 -3.77
C ARG A 84 10.56 -3.86 -3.75
N GLU A 85 9.90 -3.89 -2.60
CA GLU A 85 8.73 -3.05 -2.38
C GLU A 85 9.16 -1.59 -2.09
N ARG A 86 8.37 -0.63 -2.54
CA ARG A 86 8.53 0.80 -2.27
C ARG A 86 7.16 1.44 -2.03
N SER A 87 7.06 2.29 -1.02
CA SER A 87 5.91 3.15 -0.79
C SER A 87 5.99 4.41 -1.68
N LEU A 88 4.84 4.81 -2.23
CA LEU A 88 4.67 5.99 -3.08
C LEU A 88 3.54 6.86 -2.53
N LEU A 89 3.77 8.16 -2.39
CA LEU A 89 2.72 9.14 -2.13
C LEU A 89 1.99 9.48 -3.44
N ILE A 90 0.70 9.22 -3.52
CA ILE A 90 -0.11 9.59 -4.68
C ILE A 90 -0.35 11.10 -4.68
N VAL A 91 -0.05 11.74 -5.81
CA VAL A 91 -0.21 13.19 -6.04
C VAL A 91 -1.13 13.52 -7.22
N GLY A 92 -1.54 12.51 -8.01
CA GLY A 92 -2.44 12.66 -9.15
C GLY A 92 -2.62 11.36 -9.91
N ARG A 93 -3.34 11.40 -11.05
CA ARG A 93 -3.66 10.24 -11.89
C ARG A 93 -3.54 10.57 -13.39
N GLU A 94 -3.31 9.58 -14.23
CA GLU A 94 -3.18 9.69 -15.70
C GLU A 94 -3.79 8.45 -16.39
N HIS A 95 -5.03 8.55 -16.88
CA HIS A 95 -5.82 7.46 -17.46
C HIS A 95 -6.03 6.26 -16.52
N HIS A 96 -5.12 5.28 -16.52
CA HIS A 96 -5.13 4.08 -15.68
C HIS A 96 -3.85 3.93 -14.84
N ASP A 97 -2.99 4.95 -14.88
CA ASP A 97 -1.78 5.04 -14.06
C ASP A 97 -1.99 6.03 -12.92
N VAL A 98 -1.44 5.71 -11.75
CA VAL A 98 -1.32 6.63 -10.61
C VAL A 98 0.03 7.34 -10.65
N LEU A 99 0.06 8.60 -10.23
CA LEU A 99 1.27 9.41 -10.13
C LEU A 99 1.77 9.38 -8.69
N GLY A 100 2.85 8.62 -8.47
CA GLY A 100 3.47 8.44 -7.17
C GLY A 100 4.81 9.17 -7.05
N LEU A 101 4.99 9.96 -5.98
CA LEU A 101 6.31 10.40 -5.52
C LEU A 101 6.93 9.30 -4.64
N LEU A 102 8.20 8.96 -4.88
CA LEU A 102 8.89 7.91 -4.14
C LEU A 102 9.12 8.31 -2.68
N ILE A 103 8.68 7.48 -1.73
CA ILE A 103 8.99 7.63 -0.30
C ILE A 103 10.29 6.84 0.03
N SER A 104 11.12 7.40 0.91
CA SER A 104 12.34 6.76 1.41
C SER A 104 12.64 7.18 2.86
N PRO A 105 13.03 6.26 3.76
CA PRO A 105 13.48 6.57 5.13
C PRO A 105 14.98 6.87 5.23
N ASP A 106 15.68 7.00 4.10
CA ASP A 106 17.12 7.22 4.06
C ASP A 106 17.49 8.64 4.52
N LYS A 107 18.26 8.71 5.60
CA LYS A 107 18.61 9.95 6.31
C LYS A 107 19.59 10.84 5.52
N GLU A 108 20.26 10.31 4.50
CA GLU A 108 21.05 11.13 3.57
C GLU A 108 20.17 12.09 2.76
N HIS A 109 18.87 11.82 2.62
CA HIS A 109 17.95 12.68 1.89
C HIS A 109 17.66 14.01 2.61
N ALA A 110 17.98 14.11 3.91
CA ALA A 110 17.79 15.32 4.72
C ALA A 110 18.60 16.55 4.23
N THR A 111 19.66 16.33 3.45
CA THR A 111 20.53 17.39 2.90
C THR A 111 20.38 17.57 1.38
N HIS A 112 19.51 16.79 0.72
CA HIS A 112 19.42 16.72 -0.74
C HIS A 112 18.21 17.51 -1.29
N PRO A 113 18.39 18.52 -2.17
CA PRO A 113 17.35 19.51 -2.52
C PRO A 113 16.14 18.95 -3.29
N ASP A 114 16.30 17.79 -3.93
CA ASP A 114 15.24 17.06 -4.62
C ASP A 114 14.35 16.21 -3.68
N TRP A 115 14.61 16.20 -2.37
CA TRP A 115 13.85 15.43 -1.39
C TRP A 115 13.18 16.36 -0.37
N LEU A 116 11.94 16.06 0.01
CA LEU A 116 11.15 16.83 0.97
C LEU A 116 10.74 15.95 2.14
N ASP A 117 11.08 16.38 3.36
CA ASP A 117 10.66 15.74 4.60
C ASP A 117 9.12 15.66 4.72
N ILE A 118 8.60 14.45 4.94
CA ILE A 118 7.20 14.18 5.32
C ILE A 118 7.10 13.52 6.70
N GLY A 119 8.19 13.38 7.45
CA GLY A 119 8.25 12.73 8.76
C GLY A 119 7.87 11.24 8.77
N SER A 120 7.63 10.69 9.96
CA SER A 120 7.21 9.31 10.18
C SER A 120 5.71 9.10 9.98
N GLY A 121 5.30 7.91 9.54
CA GLY A 121 3.90 7.48 9.43
C GLY A 121 3.79 6.07 8.85
N ASP A 122 2.56 5.58 8.66
CA ASP A 122 2.25 4.17 8.32
C ASP A 122 2.79 3.69 6.96
N TRP A 123 3.39 4.60 6.18
CA TRP A 123 4.15 4.32 4.96
C TRP A 123 5.50 3.64 5.18
N GLU A 124 6.01 3.66 6.41
CA GLU A 124 7.30 3.08 6.81
C GLU A 124 7.18 2.34 8.15
N ALA A 125 7.38 1.01 8.12
CA ALA A 125 7.13 0.12 9.26
C ALA A 125 8.14 0.28 10.41
N SER A 126 9.31 0.87 10.17
CA SER A 126 10.28 1.21 11.23
C SER A 126 9.90 2.46 12.03
N GLY A 127 8.95 3.27 11.56
CA GLY A 127 8.59 4.54 12.18
C GLY A 127 9.65 5.65 12.03
N GLU A 128 10.70 5.42 11.25
CA GLU A 128 11.72 6.44 10.94
C GLU A 128 11.14 7.62 10.13
N PRO A 129 11.68 8.84 10.27
CA PRO A 129 11.33 9.95 9.39
C PRO A 129 11.58 9.59 7.92
N CYS A 130 10.69 10.04 7.04
CA CYS A 130 10.76 9.77 5.61
C CYS A 130 10.75 11.05 4.77
N TRP A 131 11.31 10.94 3.57
CA TRP A 131 11.32 11.97 2.55
C TRP A 131 10.59 11.50 1.30
N VAL A 132 9.90 12.41 0.61
CA VAL A 132 9.38 12.18 -0.75
C VAL A 132 10.32 12.78 -1.79
N ARG A 133 10.49 12.06 -2.90
CA ARG A 133 11.28 12.50 -4.05
C ARG A 133 10.47 13.46 -4.92
N MET A 134 10.97 14.68 -5.08
CA MET A 134 10.28 15.76 -5.80
C MET A 134 10.63 15.82 -7.30
N ASP A 135 11.87 15.54 -7.70
CA ASP A 135 12.33 15.70 -9.10
C ASP A 135 11.75 14.67 -10.09
N LYS A 136 11.31 13.51 -9.59
CA LYS A 136 10.84 12.38 -10.40
C LYS A 136 9.54 11.81 -9.88
N THR A 137 8.53 11.77 -10.77
CA THR A 137 7.25 11.10 -10.53
C THR A 137 7.25 9.73 -11.21
N LEU A 138 6.77 8.72 -10.49
CA LEU A 138 6.55 7.37 -11.02
C LEU A 138 5.10 7.28 -11.52
N LEU A 139 4.93 6.86 -12.77
CA LEU A 139 3.65 6.41 -13.30
C LEU A 139 3.61 4.90 -13.09
N VAL A 140 2.59 4.41 -12.40
CA VAL A 140 2.40 2.98 -12.13
C VAL A 140 0.96 2.61 -12.45
N SER A 141 0.73 1.51 -13.15
CA SER A 141 -0.62 1.05 -13.42
C SER A 141 -1.37 0.76 -12.12
N GLU A 142 -2.63 1.18 -12.03
CA GLU A 142 -3.45 1.03 -10.82
C GLU A 142 -3.66 -0.44 -10.40
N THR A 143 -3.50 -1.40 -11.33
CA THR A 143 -3.54 -2.84 -11.05
C THR A 143 -2.26 -3.39 -10.39
N ASP A 144 -1.16 -2.64 -10.48
CA ASP A 144 0.19 -3.07 -10.08
C ASP A 144 0.58 -2.48 -8.69
N VAL A 145 -0.31 -1.70 -8.05
CA VAL A 145 -0.12 -1.10 -6.72
C VAL A 145 -0.93 -1.81 -5.62
N HIS A 146 -0.49 -1.65 -4.37
CA HIS A 146 -1.10 -2.24 -3.19
C HIS A 146 -1.49 -1.14 -2.20
N ARG A 147 -2.79 -0.91 -2.01
CA ARG A 147 -3.32 0.03 -1.00
C ARG A 147 -3.36 -0.67 0.36
N ARG A 148 -3.00 0.04 1.44
CA ARG A 148 -3.03 -0.47 2.83
C ARG A 148 -3.74 0.47 3.83
N GLY A 149 -4.41 1.51 3.33
CA GLY A 149 -5.11 2.52 4.16
C GLY A 149 -4.22 3.59 4.78
N ALA A 150 -2.93 3.64 4.45
CA ALA A 150 -2.06 4.75 4.85
C ALA A 150 -2.32 5.99 3.97
N SER A 151 -2.31 7.16 4.59
CA SER A 151 -2.37 8.46 3.91
C SER A 151 -1.44 9.46 4.61
N VAL A 152 -0.94 10.45 3.87
CA VAL A 152 -0.12 11.52 4.44
C VAL A 152 -1.02 12.59 5.05
N PRO A 153 -0.84 13.00 6.33
CA PRO A 153 -1.73 13.97 6.97
C PRO A 153 -1.86 15.28 6.17
N PRO A 154 -3.04 15.96 6.17
CA PRO A 154 -3.33 17.06 5.24
C PRO A 154 -2.26 18.16 5.21
N ARG A 155 -1.81 18.64 6.38
CA ARG A 155 -0.76 19.67 6.52
C ARG A 155 0.62 19.23 5.99
N ARG A 156 0.90 17.92 5.94
CA ARG A 156 2.14 17.40 5.36
C ARG A 156 2.00 17.25 3.84
N PHE A 157 0.85 16.83 3.35
CA PHE A 157 0.55 16.83 1.91
C PHE A 157 0.55 18.25 1.33
N GLU A 158 0.04 19.23 2.05
CA GLU A 158 0.06 20.65 1.66
C GLU A 158 1.50 21.17 1.43
N ARG A 159 2.48 20.76 2.26
CA ARG A 159 3.91 21.04 2.01
C ARG A 159 4.40 20.45 0.69
N VAL A 160 3.98 19.23 0.36
CA VAL A 160 4.32 18.56 -0.92
C VAL A 160 3.67 19.30 -2.09
N ALA A 161 2.38 19.61 -2.00
CA ALA A 161 1.63 20.31 -3.04
C ALA A 161 2.19 21.71 -3.33
N ASN A 162 2.56 22.47 -2.29
CA ASN A 162 3.18 23.78 -2.48
C ASN A 162 4.58 23.65 -3.12
N ARG A 163 5.42 22.70 -2.66
CA ARG A 163 6.73 22.44 -3.30
C ARG A 163 6.62 21.97 -4.76
N LEU A 164 5.51 21.34 -5.16
CA LEU A 164 5.17 20.99 -6.55
C LEU A 164 4.77 22.20 -7.38
N ARG A 165 3.97 23.12 -6.83
CA ARG A 165 3.63 24.41 -7.47
C ARG A 165 4.87 25.28 -7.66
N ASP A 166 5.64 25.47 -6.59
CA ASP A 166 6.76 26.42 -6.51
C ASP A 166 7.94 26.09 -7.44
N GLY A 167 8.05 24.86 -7.94
CA GLY A 167 9.23 24.43 -8.71
C GLY A 167 9.04 23.31 -9.73
N PHE A 168 7.81 22.88 -10.01
CA PHE A 168 7.53 21.83 -10.99
C PHE A 168 6.27 22.09 -11.85
N ASP A 169 5.77 23.33 -11.91
CA ASP A 169 4.66 23.76 -12.78
C ASP A 169 3.26 23.18 -12.44
N TRP A 170 3.07 22.56 -11.27
CA TRP A 170 1.76 22.07 -10.80
C TRP A 170 0.85 23.22 -10.32
N ILE A 171 -0.47 22.97 -10.21
CA ILE A 171 -1.49 23.99 -9.92
C ILE A 171 -2.35 23.62 -8.69
#